data_AF-A0A9W8AYS4-F1
#
_entry.id   AF-A0A9W8AYS4-F1
#
_cell.length_a   1.000
_cell.length_b   1.000
_cell.length_c   1.000
_cell.angle_alpha   90.00
_cell.angle_beta   90.00
_cell.angle_gamma   90.00
#
_symmetry.space_group_name_H-M   'P 1'
#
loop_
_entity.id
_entity.type
_entity.pdbx_description
1 polymer ?
#
loop_
_entity_poly.entity_id
_entity_poly.type
_entity_poly.pdbx_seq_one_letter_code
_entity_poly.pdbx_strand_id
1 'polypeptide(L)'
;MCPRDHLDDLNSYIQQFPEFQGLVLNEAVDARWSFSKLLVTIRQQVVRDGVPWTKDHTEHQPEYLSPAQWHNELAHLPTNALLVDMRNNYESEVGHFRDALQPDAVTFAEEIDQLRGLTR
;
A
#
# COMPACT_ATOMS: atom_id res chain seq x y z
N MET A 1 0.62 9.09 16.21
CA MET A 1 2.04 8.81 15.96
C MET A 1 2.69 8.48 17.30
N CYS A 2 3.56 7.47 17.35
CA CYS A 2 4.36 7.22 18.54
C CYS A 2 5.34 8.39 18.69
N PRO A 3 5.45 9.05 19.87
CA PRO A 3 6.49 10.05 20.08
C PRO A 3 7.86 9.47 19.76
N ARG A 4 8.75 10.26 19.16
CA ARG A 4 10.04 9.76 18.66
C ARG A 4 10.84 9.02 19.72
N ASP A 5 10.82 9.54 20.95
CA ASP A 5 11.54 9.00 22.11
C ASP A 5 10.99 7.64 22.58
N HIS A 6 9.82 7.21 22.10
CA HIS A 6 9.19 5.92 22.39
C HIS A 6 9.16 4.97 21.18
N LEU A 7 9.77 5.35 20.06
CA LEU A 7 9.79 4.52 18.87
C LEU A 7 10.57 3.22 19.10
N ASP A 8 11.70 3.30 19.80
CA ASP A 8 12.54 2.14 20.15
C ASP A 8 11.81 1.19 21.12
N ASP A 9 11.08 1.73 22.09
CA ASP A 9 10.26 0.95 23.01
C ASP A 9 9.14 0.22 22.26
N LEU A 10 8.46 0.91 21.35
CA LEU A 10 7.41 0.33 20.52
C LEU A 10 7.94 -0.77 19.60
N ASN A 11 9.08 -0.52 18.94
CA ASN A 11 9.70 -1.53 18.09
C ASN A 11 10.10 -2.75 18.93
N SER A 12 10.75 -2.56 20.07
CA SER A 12 11.14 -3.64 20.97
C SER A 12 9.94 -4.44 21.47
N TYR A 13 8.79 -3.78 21.71
CA TYR A 13 7.55 -4.46 22.06
C TYR A 13 6.99 -5.29 20.89
N ILE A 14 6.94 -4.73 19.68
CA ILE A 14 6.45 -5.43 18.48
C ILE A 14 7.31 -6.67 18.17
N GLN A 15 8.63 -6.56 18.30
CA GLN A 15 9.55 -7.67 18.04
C GLN A 15 9.48 -8.79 19.10
N GLN A 16 8.66 -8.67 20.15
CA GLN A 16 8.39 -9.80 21.05
C GLN A 16 7.45 -10.84 20.44
N PHE A 17 6.70 -10.46 19.40
CA PHE A 17 5.74 -11.33 18.73
C PHE A 17 6.41 -12.01 17.51
N PRO A 18 6.47 -13.35 17.47
CA PRO A 18 7.03 -14.08 16.33
C PRO A 18 6.40 -13.71 14.98
N GLU A 19 5.12 -13.36 14.99
CA GLU A 19 4.33 -13.00 13.81
C GLU A 19 4.75 -11.66 13.18
N PHE A 20 5.45 -10.81 13.95
CA PHE A 20 5.92 -9.50 13.49
C PHE A 20 7.44 -9.43 13.32
N GLN A 21 8.14 -10.56 13.39
CA GLN A 21 9.58 -10.61 13.14
C GLN A 21 9.90 -10.08 11.75
N GLY A 22 10.81 -9.10 11.68
CA GLY A 22 11.20 -8.45 10.43
C GLY A 22 10.23 -7.37 9.94
N LEU A 23 9.19 -7.02 10.70
CA LEU A 23 8.38 -5.85 10.41
C LEU A 23 9.24 -4.58 10.47
N VAL A 24 9.21 -3.79 9.39
CA VAL A 24 9.89 -2.51 9.30
C VAL A 24 8.90 -1.37 9.55
N LEU A 25 9.24 -0.46 10.47
CA LEU A 25 8.47 0.75 10.72
C LEU A 25 9.00 1.88 9.83
N ASN A 26 8.22 2.28 8.82
CA ASN A 26 8.59 3.40 7.95
C ASN A 26 8.36 4.74 8.67
N GLU A 27 9.43 5.51 8.86
CA GLU A 27 9.38 6.84 9.47
C GLU A 27 9.03 7.92 8.43
N ALA A 28 8.08 8.80 8.77
CA ALA A 28 7.72 9.94 7.92
C ALA A 28 8.75 11.08 8.04
N VAL A 29 8.97 11.81 6.93
CA VAL A 29 9.99 12.87 6.83
C VAL A 29 9.61 14.15 7.60
N ASP A 30 8.33 14.53 7.60
CA ASP A 30 7.76 15.61 8.42
C ASP A 30 6.45 15.10 9.04
N ALA A 31 6.31 15.23 10.36
CA ALA A 31 5.15 14.74 11.07
C ALA A 31 4.78 15.68 12.22
N ARG A 32 4.22 16.83 11.87
CA ARG A 32 3.50 17.67 12.83
C ARG A 32 2.08 17.12 12.99
N TRP A 33 1.73 16.70 14.21
CA TRP A 33 0.39 16.30 14.69
C TRP A 33 -0.52 15.57 13.66
N SER A 34 0.01 14.62 12.89
CA SER A 34 -0.75 13.93 11.83
C SER A 34 -1.89 13.04 12.33
N PHE A 35 -1.92 12.71 13.63
CA PHE A 35 -2.95 11.87 14.24
C PHE A 35 -3.41 12.47 15.58
N SER A 36 -4.73 12.53 15.79
CA SER A 36 -5.33 13.06 17.02
C SER A 36 -5.35 12.07 18.19
N LYS A 37 -5.30 10.76 17.92
CA LYS A 37 -5.32 9.69 18.93
C LYS A 37 -4.74 8.37 18.41
N LEU A 38 -4.37 7.48 19.32
CA LEU A 38 -4.13 6.07 19.03
C LEU A 38 -5.48 5.34 18.88
N LEU A 39 -5.63 4.56 17.81
CA LEU A 39 -6.81 3.75 17.56
C LEU A 39 -6.38 2.33 17.20
N VAL A 40 -6.89 1.35 17.94
CA VAL A 40 -6.68 -0.08 17.68
C VAL A 40 -8.04 -0.69 17.43
N THR A 41 -8.24 -1.29 16.25
CA THR A 41 -9.51 -1.93 15.87
C THR A 41 -9.27 -3.31 15.32
N ILE A 42 -10.08 -4.28 15.76
CA ILE A 42 -10.10 -5.63 15.20
C ILE A 42 -10.94 -5.59 13.92
N ARG A 43 -10.35 -6.04 12.81
CA ARG A 43 -10.98 -6.10 11.49
C ARG A 43 -10.80 -7.49 10.90
N GLN A 44 -11.72 -7.89 10.02
CA GLN A 44 -11.62 -9.13 9.27
C GLN A 44 -10.48 -9.09 8.24
N GLN A 45 -10.19 -7.90 7.70
CA GLN A 45 -9.08 -7.63 6.78
C GLN A 45 -8.44 -6.30 7.17
N VAL A 46 -7.11 -6.20 7.09
CA VAL A 46 -6.34 -4.98 7.38
C VAL A 46 -6.62 -3.90 6.32
N VAL A 47 -6.66 -4.31 5.06
CA VAL A 47 -7.12 -3.51 3.91
C VAL A 47 -8.26 -4.28 3.26
N ARG A 48 -9.39 -3.61 3.00
CA ARG A 48 -10.59 -4.25 2.43
C ARG A 48 -10.55 -4.17 0.91
N ASP A 49 -10.17 -5.27 0.27
CA ASP A 49 -10.06 -5.43 -1.18
C ASP A 49 -11.34 -5.97 -1.85
N GLY A 50 -12.35 -6.33 -1.05
CA GLY A 50 -13.60 -6.91 -1.55
C GLY A 50 -13.47 -8.37 -2.02
N VAL A 51 -12.28 -8.96 -1.91
CA VAL A 51 -12.01 -10.35 -2.28
C VAL A 51 -12.23 -11.24 -1.06
N PRO A 52 -13.01 -12.33 -1.18
CA PRO A 52 -13.12 -13.30 -0.10
C PRO A 52 -11.73 -13.86 0.26
N TRP A 53 -11.45 -13.96 1.56
CA TRP A 53 -10.20 -14.57 2.00
C TRP A 53 -10.18 -16.05 1.63
N THR A 54 -9.15 -16.49 0.91
CA THR A 54 -8.84 -17.88 0.60
C THR A 54 -7.40 -18.18 1.02
N LYS A 55 -7.06 -19.45 1.25
CA LYS A 55 -5.69 -19.83 1.63
C LYS A 55 -4.67 -19.64 0.49
N ASP A 56 -5.14 -19.57 -0.76
CA ASP A 56 -4.31 -19.60 -1.97
C ASP A 56 -3.81 -18.21 -2.41
N HIS A 57 -4.12 -17.14 -1.66
CA HIS A 57 -3.70 -15.76 -1.98
C HIS A 57 -2.18 -15.53 -2.01
N THR A 58 -1.38 -16.50 -1.57
CA THR A 58 0.09 -16.38 -1.48
C THR A 58 0.85 -17.07 -2.62
N GLU A 59 0.15 -17.74 -3.55
CA GLU A 59 0.79 -18.53 -4.61
C GLU A 59 1.46 -17.68 -5.70
N HIS A 60 1.10 -16.40 -5.82
CA HIS A 60 1.62 -15.49 -6.85
C HIS A 60 2.18 -14.23 -6.18
N GLN A 61 3.48 -14.25 -5.88
CA GLN A 61 4.17 -13.04 -5.44
C GLN A 61 4.57 -12.20 -6.65
N PRO A 62 4.19 -10.91 -6.70
CA PRO A 62 4.66 -10.01 -7.74
C PRO A 62 6.16 -9.74 -7.59
N GLU A 63 6.79 -9.26 -8.65
CA GLU A 63 8.14 -8.73 -8.58
C GLU A 63 8.13 -7.35 -7.91
N TYR A 64 9.00 -7.16 -6.91
CA TYR A 64 9.16 -5.88 -6.22
C TYR A 64 10.33 -5.10 -6.81
N LEU A 65 10.07 -3.89 -7.25
CA LEU A 65 11.09 -3.00 -7.80
C LEU A 65 11.60 -2.04 -6.72
N SER A 66 12.93 -1.91 -6.61
CA SER A 66 13.53 -0.83 -5.82
C SER A 66 13.19 0.54 -6.43
N PRO A 67 13.28 1.65 -5.68
CA PRO A 67 13.00 2.99 -6.22
C PRO A 67 13.79 3.34 -7.49
N ALA A 68 15.05 2.90 -7.59
CA ALA A 68 15.89 3.12 -8.77
C ALA A 68 15.42 2.28 -9.97
N GLN A 69 15.07 1.01 -9.74
CA GLN A 69 14.50 0.16 -10.79
C GLN A 69 13.15 0.72 -11.26
N TRP A 70 12.26 1.08 -10.34
CA TRP A 70 10.97 1.69 -10.65
C TRP A 70 11.12 2.93 -11.53
N HIS A 71 12.04 3.84 -11.21
CA HIS A 71 12.31 5.01 -12.04
C HIS A 71 12.76 4.65 -13.46
N ASN A 72 13.66 3.66 -13.58
CA ASN A 72 14.16 3.21 -14.89
C ASN A 72 13.05 2.54 -15.71
N GLU A 73 12.23 1.68 -15.09
CA GLU A 73 11.09 1.04 -15.74
C GLU A 73 10.07 2.08 -16.21
N LEU A 74 9.76 3.08 -15.39
CA LEU A 74 8.88 4.19 -15.79
C LEU A 74 9.44 5.00 -16.95
N ALA A 75 10.75 5.23 -16.99
CA ALA A 75 11.40 5.97 -18.09
C ALA A 75 11.42 5.19 -19.41
N HIS A 76 11.32 3.87 -19.35
CA HIS A 76 11.42 2.95 -20.49
C HIS A 76 10.19 2.05 -20.64
N LEU A 77 9.02 2.55 -20.20
CA LEU A 77 7.80 1.77 -20.12
C LEU A 77 7.46 1.15 -21.50
N PRO A 78 7.40 -0.18 -21.62
CA PRO A 78 7.03 -0.82 -22.88
C PRO A 78 5.64 -0.38 -23.34
N THR A 79 5.40 -0.35 -24.66
CA THR A 79 4.08 0.03 -25.22
C THR A 79 2.94 -0.89 -24.81
N ASN A 80 3.26 -2.09 -24.32
CA ASN A 80 2.31 -3.09 -23.82
C ASN A 80 2.25 -3.13 -22.28
N ALA A 81 2.93 -2.23 -21.59
CA ALA A 81 2.86 -2.12 -20.14
C ALA A 81 1.72 -1.17 -19.72
N LEU A 82 1.00 -1.55 -18.67
CA LEU A 82 -0.02 -0.72 -18.05
C LEU A 82 0.48 -0.27 -16.68
N LEU A 83 0.61 1.04 -16.51
CA LEU A 83 0.84 1.63 -15.19
C LEU A 83 -0.52 1.91 -14.55
N VAL A 84 -0.75 1.41 -13.35
CA VAL A 84 -2.02 1.60 -12.62
C VAL A 84 -1.72 2.26 -11.28
N ASP A 85 -2.44 3.34 -10.98
CA ASP A 85 -2.40 3.98 -9.67
C ASP A 85 -3.43 3.30 -8.76
N MET A 86 -2.97 2.52 -7.79
CA MET A 86 -3.79 1.70 -6.87
C MET A 86 -4.33 2.48 -5.66
N ARG A 87 -4.33 3.82 -5.74
CA ARG A 87 -4.76 4.71 -4.64
C ARG A 87 -6.18 5.20 -4.89
N ASN A 88 -6.86 5.62 -3.83
CA ASN A 88 -8.19 6.21 -3.97
C ASN A 88 -8.15 7.45 -4.88
N ASN A 89 -9.32 7.75 -5.48
CA ASN A 89 -9.48 8.85 -6.42
C ASN A 89 -9.00 10.21 -5.87
N TYR A 90 -9.25 10.52 -4.59
CA TYR A 90 -8.84 11.78 -3.96
C TYR A 90 -7.31 11.94 -3.95
N GLU A 91 -6.57 10.89 -3.62
CA GLU A 91 -5.10 10.92 -3.61
C GLU A 91 -4.52 11.01 -5.03
N SER A 92 -5.18 10.37 -5.99
CA SER A 92 -4.81 10.36 -7.40
C SER A 92 -5.03 11.73 -8.09
N GLU A 93 -6.05 12.47 -7.68
CA GLU A 93 -6.32 13.85 -8.14
C GLU A 93 -5.25 14.85 -7.66
N VAL A 94 -4.70 14.65 -6.47
CA VAL A 94 -3.65 15.53 -5.92
C VAL A 94 -2.33 15.37 -6.68
N GLY A 95 -2.04 14.17 -7.19
CA GLY A 95 -0.89 13.92 -8.05
C GLY A 95 -0.63 12.44 -8.27
N HIS A 96 -0.25 12.08 -9.49
CA HIS A 96 -0.01 10.70 -9.94
C HIS A 96 1.17 10.67 -10.93
N PHE A 97 1.69 9.47 -11.19
CA PHE A 97 2.71 9.28 -12.23
C PHE A 97 2.12 9.52 -13.62
N ARG A 98 2.91 10.10 -14.52
CA ARG A 98 2.47 10.34 -15.90
C ARG A 98 2.07 9.02 -16.56
N ASP A 99 1.00 9.06 -17.34
CA ASP A 99 0.45 7.92 -18.09
C ASP A 99 -0.09 6.76 -17.21
N ALA A 100 -0.20 6.97 -15.90
CA ALA A 100 -0.87 6.03 -15.01
C ALA A 100 -2.38 6.04 -15.27
N LEU A 101 -2.96 4.84 -15.41
CA LEU A 101 -4.39 4.64 -15.37
C LEU A 101 -4.88 4.85 -13.94
N GLN A 102 -5.92 5.68 -13.81
CA GLN A 102 -6.54 6.04 -12.54
C GLN A 102 -7.95 5.47 -12.52
N PRO A 103 -8.20 4.40 -11.73
CA PRO A 103 -9.56 3.87 -11.58
C PRO A 103 -10.47 4.92 -10.94
N ASP A 104 -11.65 5.15 -11.53
CA ASP A 104 -12.66 6.04 -10.95
C ASP A 104 -13.43 5.28 -9.88
N ALA A 105 -12.75 5.03 -8.75
CA ALA A 105 -13.24 4.25 -7.64
C ALA A 105 -13.05 5.01 -6.33
N VAL A 106 -14.07 4.97 -5.47
CA VAL A 106 -14.03 5.62 -4.14
C VAL A 106 -13.44 4.67 -3.11
N THR A 107 -13.65 3.36 -3.31
CA THR A 107 -13.12 2.33 -2.42
C THR A 107 -12.15 1.39 -3.14
N PHE A 108 -11.17 0.88 -2.40
CA PHE A 108 -10.21 -0.10 -2.91
C PHE A 108 -10.89 -1.37 -3.45
N ALA A 109 -12.04 -1.76 -2.90
CA ALA A 109 -12.80 -2.89 -3.40
C ALA A 109 -13.42 -2.65 -4.80
N GLU A 110 -13.92 -1.43 -5.06
CA GLU A 110 -14.44 -1.06 -6.38
C GLU A 110 -13.33 -0.98 -7.41
N GLU A 111 -12.17 -0.48 -7.01
CA GLU A 111 -10.98 -0.40 -7.84
C GLU A 111 -10.52 -1.78 -8.34
N ILE A 112 -10.41 -2.75 -7.43
CA ILE A 112 -10.06 -4.13 -7.77
C ILE A 112 -11.08 -4.75 -8.74
N ASP A 113 -12.38 -4.44 -8.60
CA ASP A 113 -13.41 -4.94 -9.49
C ASP A 113 -13.29 -4.35 -10.91
N GLN A 114 -13.01 -3.04 -11.03
CA GLN A 114 -12.77 -2.39 -12.32
C GLN A 114 -11.54 -2.97 -13.04
N LEU A 115 -10.43 -3.16 -12.32
CA LEU A 115 -9.19 -3.68 -12.89
C LEU A 115 -9.33 -5.12 -13.40
N ARG A 116 -10.10 -5.96 -12.70
CA ARG A 116 -10.41 -7.32 -13.16
C ARG A 116 -11.15 -7.35 -14.49
N GLY A 117 -11.89 -6.29 -14.82
CA GLY A 117 -12.55 -6.14 -16.12
C GLY A 117 -11.59 -5.80 -17.26
N LEU A 118 -10.42 -5.21 -16.96
CA LEU A 118 -9.44 -4.76 -17.97
C LEU A 118 -8.47 -5.86 -18.40
N THR A 119 -8.26 -6.89 -17.56
CA THR A 119 -7.30 -7.98 -17.80
C THR A 119 -7.94 -9.26 -18.36
N ARG A 120 -9.07 -9.16 -19.06
CA ARG A 120 -9.75 -10.29 -19.73
C ARG A 120 -9.66 -10.23 -21.25
#